data_AF-A0A512M7L1-F1
#
_entry.id   AF-A0A512M7L1-F1
#
_cell.length_a   1.000
_cell.length_b   1.000
_cell.length_c   1.000
_cell.angle_alpha   90.00
_cell.angle_beta   90.00
_cell.angle_gamma   90.00
#
_symmetry.space_group_name_H-M   'P 1'
#
loop_
_entity.id
_entity.type
_entity.pdbx_description
1 polymer ?
#
loop_
_entity_poly.entity_id
_entity_poly.type
_entity_poly.pdbx_seq_one_letter_code
_entity_poly.pdbx_strand_id
1 'polypeptide(L)'
;MKTLFLRLVAVLMLFPGAASALRISYTYDAAGRMVAANYNGNSRTSYAYDKNGSLLSRVNTITPPLSPHLAATYTGLITNSSPDVANTGIITLKLLANGTFSGKVTIQGSTLPFSGKFLPSGALEGGPITIDRKTPLTDYILDINIDTQGSLQAVLGSLSGVGGTPSDVSLQADFFNLGGRLIGSGFIGKYTMILEANAGAGVPKGTGYATVSVSNKGIITMAGKLPNDIAITQGSQIVGPNVWPLFVALHANQGFLAGSTAFVNQGGLAIQGSLVWGKPLTNGSFHPADFKTGVNAEGSLYLAPLAGQRALNFPATSPNAQFNAEFGNLLAPIMKNVTLDTANKFTTPVDANSLKLTLTGATGLVSGSFKADANTTRTLKGVLMQGQTFAAGYFTGSTESGDFSILPSP
;
A
#
# COMPACT_ATOMS: atom_id res chain seq x y z
N MET A 1 -25.69 -48.22 -45.53
CA MET A 1 -26.41 -47.16 -46.28
C MET A 1 -27.31 -46.44 -45.29
N LYS A 2 -27.05 -45.13 -45.07
CA LYS A 2 -27.87 -44.06 -44.45
C LYS A 2 -28.78 -44.36 -43.24
N THR A 3 -28.47 -43.70 -42.11
CA THR A 3 -29.39 -43.06 -41.13
C THR A 3 -28.56 -42.61 -39.91
N LEU A 4 -28.74 -41.50 -39.20
CA LEU A 4 -29.37 -40.18 -39.38
C LEU A 4 -28.80 -39.35 -38.19
N PHE A 5 -27.96 -38.34 -38.43
CA PHE A 5 -27.43 -37.48 -37.35
C PHE A 5 -28.47 -36.44 -36.97
N LEU A 6 -29.03 -36.51 -35.76
CA LEU A 6 -29.85 -35.42 -35.20
C LEU A 6 -28.96 -34.50 -34.36
N ARG A 7 -28.56 -33.37 -34.95
CA ARG A 7 -27.98 -32.24 -34.22
C ARG A 7 -29.13 -31.40 -33.68
N LEU A 8 -29.29 -31.36 -32.35
CA LEU A 8 -30.11 -30.35 -31.71
C LEU A 8 -29.21 -29.14 -31.39
N VAL A 9 -29.32 -28.10 -32.22
CA VAL A 9 -28.81 -26.76 -31.93
C VAL A 9 -30.02 -25.93 -31.52
N ALA A 10 -30.11 -25.56 -30.24
CA ALA A 10 -31.01 -24.51 -29.79
C ALA A 10 -30.16 -23.24 -29.61
N VAL A 11 -30.25 -22.32 -30.56
CA VAL A 11 -29.81 -20.93 -30.38
C VAL A 11 -30.98 -20.17 -29.79
N LEU A 12 -30.86 -19.74 -28.53
CA LEU A 12 -31.67 -18.67 -27.97
C LEU A 12 -30.72 -17.50 -27.70
N MET A 13 -30.79 -16.46 -28.56
CA MET A 13 -30.10 -15.20 -28.32
C MET A 13 -30.96 -14.28 -27.48
N LEU A 14 -30.49 -13.99 -26.26
CA LEU A 14 -30.87 -12.84 -25.43
C LEU A 14 -29.60 -12.45 -24.62
N PHE A 15 -29.10 -11.23 -24.80
CA PHE A 15 -27.92 -10.65 -24.10
C PHE A 15 -28.36 -9.56 -23.09
N PRO A 16 -27.56 -9.14 -22.10
CA PRO A 16 -26.64 -9.90 -21.24
C PRO A 16 -26.91 -9.59 -19.75
N GLY A 17 -27.42 -10.56 -19.00
CA GLY A 17 -27.09 -10.70 -17.59
C GLY A 17 -26.02 -11.77 -17.51
N ALA A 18 -24.90 -11.53 -16.83
CA ALA A 18 -23.86 -12.55 -16.67
C ALA A 18 -24.45 -13.80 -15.97
N ALA A 19 -24.95 -14.75 -16.76
CA ALA A 19 -25.36 -16.05 -16.28
C ALA A 19 -24.07 -16.81 -15.98
N SER A 20 -23.78 -16.98 -14.69
CA SER A 20 -22.70 -17.86 -14.24
C SER A 20 -22.98 -19.26 -14.74
N ALA A 21 -22.22 -19.74 -15.72
CA ALA A 21 -22.35 -21.10 -16.23
C ALA A 21 -21.79 -22.07 -15.16
N LEU A 22 -22.66 -22.90 -14.59
CA LEU A 22 -22.24 -23.95 -13.67
C LEU A 22 -21.29 -24.92 -14.38
N ARG A 23 -20.00 -24.87 -14.06
CA ARG A 23 -19.01 -25.79 -14.64
C ARG A 23 -19.11 -27.15 -13.94
N ILE A 24 -19.58 -28.16 -14.65
CA ILE A 24 -19.56 -29.55 -14.18
C ILE A 24 -18.45 -30.30 -14.92
N SER A 25 -17.53 -30.92 -14.19
CA SER A 25 -16.51 -31.79 -14.78
C SER A 25 -16.74 -33.25 -14.41
N TYR A 26 -16.46 -34.13 -15.36
CA TYR A 26 -16.61 -35.57 -15.22
C TYR A 26 -15.26 -36.25 -15.39
N THR A 27 -14.97 -37.24 -14.55
CA THR A 27 -13.80 -38.10 -14.66
C THR A 27 -14.26 -39.51 -14.97
N TYR A 28 -13.58 -40.17 -15.89
CA TYR A 28 -13.89 -41.53 -16.34
C TYR A 28 -12.70 -42.47 -16.06
N ASP A 29 -12.98 -43.74 -15.83
CA ASP A 29 -11.96 -44.79 -15.84
C ASP A 29 -11.61 -45.24 -17.27
N ALA A 30 -10.64 -46.16 -17.40
CA ALA A 30 -10.19 -46.69 -18.68
C ALA A 30 -11.28 -47.47 -19.46
N ALA A 31 -12.36 -47.90 -18.78
CA ALA A 31 -13.51 -48.55 -19.40
C ALA A 31 -14.61 -47.55 -19.81
N GLY A 32 -14.36 -46.24 -19.66
CA GLY A 32 -15.31 -45.18 -20.00
C GLY A 32 -16.43 -44.99 -18.98
N ARG A 33 -16.31 -45.56 -17.77
CA ARG A 33 -17.31 -45.41 -16.70
C ARG A 33 -17.00 -44.17 -15.87
N MET A 34 -18.01 -43.39 -15.52
CA MET A 34 -17.84 -42.17 -14.73
C MET A 34 -17.45 -42.52 -13.29
N VAL A 35 -16.28 -42.09 -12.85
CA VAL A 35 -15.76 -42.28 -11.48
C VAL A 35 -15.91 -41.04 -10.60
N ALA A 36 -16.12 -39.86 -11.19
CA ALA A 36 -16.45 -38.66 -10.44
C ALA A 36 -17.24 -37.64 -11.27
N ALA A 37 -18.16 -36.93 -10.61
CA ALA A 37 -18.77 -35.70 -11.08
C ALA A 37 -18.45 -34.59 -10.07
N ASN A 38 -17.86 -33.49 -10.53
CA ASN A 38 -17.52 -32.33 -9.69
C ASN A 38 -18.38 -31.13 -10.11
N TYR A 39 -19.19 -30.63 -9.18
CA TYR A 39 -20.13 -29.54 -9.38
C TYR A 39 -19.48 -28.22 -8.97
N ASN A 40 -18.53 -27.76 -9.78
CA ASN A 40 -17.83 -26.50 -9.59
C ASN A 40 -17.22 -26.35 -8.18
N GLY A 41 -16.69 -27.42 -7.58
CA GLY A 41 -16.09 -27.40 -6.23
C GLY A 41 -17.09 -27.32 -5.06
N ASN A 42 -18.37 -27.08 -5.30
CA ASN A 42 -19.41 -27.01 -4.26
C ASN A 42 -19.80 -28.40 -3.74
N SER A 43 -19.77 -29.40 -4.61
CA SER A 43 -19.95 -30.80 -4.22
C SER A 43 -19.27 -31.73 -5.22
N ARG A 44 -18.94 -32.93 -4.75
CA ARG A 44 -18.38 -34.00 -5.57
C ARG A 44 -19.13 -35.29 -5.32
N THR A 45 -19.57 -35.95 -6.39
CA THR A 45 -20.06 -37.31 -6.35
C THR A 45 -18.98 -38.25 -6.88
N SER A 46 -18.60 -39.26 -6.11
CA SER A 46 -17.63 -40.29 -6.52
C SER A 46 -18.30 -41.65 -6.64
N TYR A 47 -17.87 -42.40 -7.66
CA TYR A 47 -18.39 -43.73 -8.00
C TYR A 47 -17.26 -44.74 -8.01
N ALA A 48 -17.46 -45.90 -7.37
CA ALA A 48 -16.57 -47.05 -7.48
C ALA A 48 -17.33 -48.22 -8.12
N TYR A 49 -16.65 -49.00 -8.96
CA TYR A 49 -17.24 -50.15 -9.65
C TYR A 49 -16.40 -51.41 -9.41
N ASP A 50 -17.05 -52.56 -9.47
CA ASP A 50 -16.36 -53.84 -9.52
C ASP A 50 -15.75 -54.09 -10.93
N LYS A 51 -15.07 -55.24 -11.07
CA LYS A 51 -14.47 -55.67 -12.35
C LYS A 51 -15.50 -55.96 -13.45
N ASN A 52 -16.76 -56.24 -13.07
CA ASN A 52 -17.85 -56.58 -13.98
C ASN A 52 -18.68 -55.36 -14.42
N GLY A 53 -18.46 -54.18 -13.82
CA GLY A 53 -19.23 -52.97 -14.14
C GLY A 53 -20.29 -52.59 -13.11
N SER A 54 -20.50 -53.37 -12.05
CA SER A 54 -21.51 -53.07 -11.04
C SER A 54 -21.02 -51.96 -10.11
N LEU A 55 -21.90 -50.99 -9.80
CA LEU A 55 -21.60 -49.91 -8.87
C LEU A 55 -21.44 -50.46 -7.44
N LEU A 56 -20.27 -50.27 -6.85
CA LEU A 56 -19.95 -50.65 -5.47
C LEU A 56 -20.27 -49.54 -4.47
N SER A 57 -19.98 -48.28 -4.81
CA SER A 57 -20.25 -47.16 -3.92
C SER A 57 -20.54 -45.87 -4.67
N ARG A 58 -21.40 -45.04 -4.07
CA ARG A 58 -21.64 -43.65 -4.48
C ARG A 58 -21.52 -42.75 -3.25
N VAL A 59 -20.51 -41.88 -3.25
CA VAL A 59 -20.27 -40.94 -2.15
C VAL A 59 -20.55 -39.53 -2.63
N ASN A 60 -21.46 -38.82 -1.97
CA ASN A 60 -21.69 -37.40 -2.18
C ASN A 60 -20.98 -36.62 -1.08
N THR A 61 -19.94 -35.88 -1.44
CA THR A 61 -19.27 -34.94 -0.54
C THR A 61 -19.79 -33.54 -0.85
N ILE A 62 -20.49 -32.94 0.11
CA ILE A 62 -20.77 -31.50 0.07
C ILE A 62 -19.55 -30.77 0.63
N THR A 63 -19.08 -29.75 -0.08
CA THR A 63 -18.07 -28.87 0.48
C THR A 63 -18.81 -27.85 1.35
N PRO A 64 -18.46 -27.69 2.64
CA PRO A 64 -19.07 -26.67 3.49
C PRO A 64 -18.97 -25.29 2.81
N PRO A 65 -19.90 -24.35 3.07
CA PRO A 65 -19.72 -22.98 2.59
C PRO A 65 -18.37 -22.43 3.07
N LEU A 66 -17.84 -21.42 2.35
CA LEU A 66 -16.66 -20.71 2.82
C LEU A 66 -16.83 -20.33 4.28
N SER A 67 -15.82 -20.67 5.08
CA SER A 67 -15.91 -20.52 6.51
C SER A 67 -16.25 -19.07 6.86
N PRO A 68 -17.28 -18.79 7.69
CA PRO A 68 -17.69 -17.42 8.03
C PRO A 68 -16.58 -16.53 8.59
N HIS A 69 -15.51 -17.13 9.13
CA HIS A 69 -14.34 -16.42 9.61
C HIS A 69 -13.56 -15.68 8.51
N LEU A 70 -13.74 -16.05 7.24
CA LEU A 70 -13.10 -15.40 6.07
C LEU A 70 -13.88 -14.19 5.57
N ALA A 71 -15.14 -14.00 6.00
CA ALA A 71 -15.85 -12.78 5.66
C ALA A 71 -15.07 -11.60 6.23
N ALA A 72 -14.61 -10.66 5.41
CA ALA A 72 -13.79 -9.52 5.82
C ALA A 72 -13.68 -8.50 4.68
N THR A 73 -13.11 -7.33 4.97
CA THR A 73 -12.55 -6.47 3.92
C THR A 73 -11.08 -6.81 3.76
N TYR A 74 -10.64 -7.11 2.55
CA TYR A 74 -9.26 -7.35 2.18
C TYR A 74 -8.73 -6.12 1.45
N THR A 75 -7.53 -5.66 1.82
CA THR A 75 -6.84 -4.57 1.11
C THR A 75 -5.43 -5.01 0.79
N GLY A 76 -4.93 -4.59 -0.37
CA GLY A 76 -3.65 -5.05 -0.88
C GLY A 76 -3.08 -4.19 -1.99
N LEU A 77 -1.84 -4.49 -2.37
CA LEU A 77 -1.18 -3.86 -3.51
C LEU A 77 -1.34 -4.70 -4.77
N ILE A 78 -1.26 -3.99 -5.89
CA ILE A 78 -1.06 -4.56 -7.22
C ILE A 78 0.29 -4.04 -7.66
N THR A 79 1.26 -4.91 -7.95
CA THR A 79 2.61 -4.52 -8.41
C THR A 79 3.35 -5.74 -8.95
N ASN A 80 4.50 -5.57 -9.58
CA ASN A 80 5.43 -6.67 -9.90
C ASN A 80 6.88 -6.27 -9.58
N SER A 81 7.84 -7.08 -10.02
CA SER A 81 9.28 -6.82 -9.84
C SER A 81 9.80 -5.56 -10.56
N SER A 82 9.02 -5.01 -11.50
CA SER A 82 9.34 -3.80 -12.26
C SER A 82 8.18 -2.80 -12.20
N PRO A 83 7.90 -2.21 -11.02
CA PRO A 83 6.75 -1.34 -10.82
C PRO A 83 6.76 -0.16 -11.80
N ASP A 84 5.60 0.16 -12.36
CA ASP A 84 5.32 1.31 -13.20
C ASP A 84 3.87 1.77 -13.00
N VAL A 85 3.54 2.98 -13.45
CA VAL A 85 2.22 3.59 -13.28
C VAL A 85 1.09 2.74 -13.85
N ALA A 86 1.35 1.96 -14.91
CA ALA A 86 0.37 1.09 -15.55
C ALA A 86 0.08 -0.22 -14.81
N ASN A 87 1.03 -0.68 -13.99
CA ASN A 87 1.00 -2.00 -13.36
C ASN A 87 0.97 -1.93 -11.82
N THR A 88 1.03 -0.72 -11.25
CA THR A 88 1.06 -0.47 -9.82
C THR A 88 -0.21 0.21 -9.34
N GLY A 89 -0.80 -0.31 -8.26
CA GLY A 89 -2.08 0.17 -7.74
C GLY A 89 -2.44 -0.41 -6.39
N ILE A 90 -3.69 -0.16 -6.00
CA ILE A 90 -4.30 -0.69 -4.78
C ILE A 90 -5.59 -1.43 -5.12
N ILE A 91 -5.87 -2.50 -4.38
CA ILE A 91 -7.09 -3.29 -4.51
C ILE A 91 -7.78 -3.42 -3.16
N THR A 92 -9.12 -3.36 -3.18
CA THR A 92 -9.95 -3.66 -2.01
C THR A 92 -11.03 -4.65 -2.42
N LEU A 93 -11.30 -5.65 -1.57
CA LEU A 93 -12.31 -6.67 -1.77
C LEU A 93 -13.07 -6.89 -0.46
N LYS A 94 -14.40 -6.74 -0.48
CA LYS A 94 -15.26 -7.08 0.66
C LYS A 94 -15.89 -8.44 0.41
N LEU A 95 -15.52 -9.43 1.23
CA LEU A 95 -16.00 -10.81 1.18
C LEU A 95 -17.11 -11.03 2.22
N LEU A 96 -18.19 -11.67 1.79
CA LEU A 96 -19.29 -12.11 2.64
C LEU A 96 -19.16 -13.59 3.00
N ALA A 97 -19.79 -14.01 4.09
CA ALA A 97 -19.73 -15.39 4.59
C ALA A 97 -20.29 -16.45 3.62
N ASN A 98 -21.09 -16.05 2.65
CA ASN A 98 -21.59 -16.93 1.59
C ASN A 98 -20.63 -17.07 0.39
N GLY A 99 -19.43 -16.49 0.48
CA GLY A 99 -18.40 -16.50 -0.56
C GLY A 99 -18.52 -15.40 -1.62
N THR A 100 -19.64 -14.68 -1.68
CA THR A 100 -19.79 -13.56 -2.62
C THR A 100 -18.96 -12.37 -2.19
N PHE A 101 -18.41 -11.64 -3.15
CA PHE A 101 -17.63 -10.45 -2.87
C PHE A 101 -17.87 -9.35 -3.90
N SER A 102 -17.58 -8.12 -3.47
CA SER A 102 -17.49 -6.94 -4.31
C SER A 102 -16.19 -6.22 -3.99
N GLY A 103 -15.55 -5.63 -5.00
CA GLY A 103 -14.27 -4.95 -4.82
C GLY A 103 -14.06 -3.83 -5.83
N LYS A 104 -12.90 -3.20 -5.70
CA LYS A 104 -12.41 -2.18 -6.63
C LYS A 104 -10.90 -2.29 -6.79
N VAL A 105 -10.43 -2.03 -8.00
CA VAL A 105 -9.02 -1.85 -8.35
C VAL A 105 -8.81 -0.38 -8.68
N THR A 106 -7.76 0.24 -8.13
CA THR A 106 -7.33 1.58 -8.50
C THR A 106 -5.93 1.55 -9.09
N ILE A 107 -5.81 1.84 -10.40
CA ILE A 107 -4.56 1.89 -11.18
C ILE A 107 -4.66 3.09 -12.13
N GLN A 108 -3.55 3.83 -12.34
CA GLN A 108 -3.52 5.05 -13.19
C GLN A 108 -4.65 6.06 -12.84
N GLY A 109 -5.04 6.14 -11.57
CA GLY A 109 -6.14 7.01 -11.11
C GLY A 109 -7.55 6.55 -11.49
N SER A 110 -7.69 5.51 -12.30
CA SER A 110 -8.97 4.90 -12.61
C SER A 110 -9.35 3.93 -11.51
N THR A 111 -10.56 4.05 -10.98
CA THR A 111 -11.12 3.09 -10.01
C THR A 111 -12.19 2.26 -10.69
N LEU A 112 -11.93 0.96 -10.85
CA LEU A 112 -12.80 0.05 -11.57
C LEU A 112 -13.39 -0.97 -10.58
N PRO A 113 -14.73 -1.11 -10.54
CA PRO A 113 -15.38 -2.09 -9.69
C PRO A 113 -15.23 -3.50 -10.27
N PHE A 114 -15.28 -4.50 -9.41
CA PHE A 114 -15.43 -5.90 -9.80
C PHE A 114 -16.25 -6.65 -8.75
N SER A 115 -16.78 -7.80 -9.11
CA SER A 115 -17.50 -8.67 -8.19
C SER A 115 -17.35 -10.12 -8.61
N GLY A 116 -17.60 -11.03 -7.69
CA GLY A 116 -17.49 -12.46 -7.95
C GLY A 116 -17.88 -13.27 -6.73
N LYS A 117 -17.55 -14.56 -6.80
CA LYS A 117 -17.77 -15.48 -5.69
C LYS A 117 -16.61 -16.45 -5.61
N PHE A 118 -16.10 -16.66 -4.40
CA PHE A 118 -15.18 -17.75 -4.13
C PHE A 118 -15.97 -19.03 -3.86
N LEU A 119 -15.44 -20.14 -4.36
CA LEU A 119 -15.86 -21.48 -4.01
C LEU A 119 -15.26 -21.85 -2.65
N PRO A 120 -15.83 -22.85 -1.94
CA PRO A 120 -15.23 -23.39 -0.71
C PRO A 120 -13.77 -23.83 -0.83
N SER A 121 -13.30 -24.13 -2.04
CA SER A 121 -11.89 -24.44 -2.32
C SER A 121 -10.95 -23.23 -2.29
N GLY A 122 -11.49 -22.01 -2.24
CA GLY A 122 -10.76 -20.75 -2.37
C GLY A 122 -10.64 -20.22 -3.80
N ALA A 123 -11.00 -21.02 -4.81
CA ALA A 123 -10.95 -20.62 -6.22
C ALA A 123 -12.14 -19.73 -6.62
N LEU A 124 -11.99 -18.93 -7.67
CA LEU A 124 -13.09 -18.17 -8.26
C LEU A 124 -14.14 -19.07 -8.92
N GLU A 125 -15.42 -18.84 -8.61
CA GLU A 125 -16.55 -19.40 -9.33
C GLU A 125 -16.60 -18.79 -10.74
N GLY A 126 -16.46 -19.61 -11.77
CA GLY A 126 -16.49 -19.16 -13.18
C GLY A 126 -15.13 -18.80 -13.78
N GLY A 127 -14.05 -18.83 -13.00
CA GLY A 127 -12.68 -18.50 -13.46
C GLY A 127 -12.31 -17.02 -13.25
N PRO A 128 -11.22 -16.55 -13.91
CA PRO A 128 -10.76 -15.17 -13.80
C PRO A 128 -11.83 -14.15 -14.15
N ILE A 129 -11.82 -13.01 -13.47
CA ILE A 129 -12.78 -11.92 -13.64
C ILE A 129 -12.26 -10.93 -14.67
N THR A 130 -13.07 -10.65 -15.70
CA THR A 130 -12.84 -9.50 -16.59
C THR A 130 -13.30 -8.22 -15.91
N ILE A 131 -12.42 -7.23 -15.84
CA ILE A 131 -12.72 -5.88 -15.36
C ILE A 131 -12.67 -4.95 -16.57
N ASP A 132 -13.86 -4.58 -17.02
CA ASP A 132 -14.04 -3.78 -18.23
C ASP A 132 -13.38 -2.40 -18.10
N ARG A 133 -12.69 -2.00 -19.17
CA ARG A 133 -12.11 -0.66 -19.30
C ARG A 133 -12.74 0.08 -20.45
N LYS A 134 -12.69 1.41 -20.36
CA LYS A 134 -13.20 2.26 -21.43
C LYS A 134 -12.34 2.04 -22.69
N THR A 135 -12.99 1.67 -23.80
CA THR A 135 -12.37 1.58 -25.13
C THR A 135 -11.54 2.83 -25.42
N PRO A 136 -10.31 2.71 -25.99
CA PRO A 136 -9.71 1.53 -26.62
C PRO A 136 -8.78 0.70 -25.69
N LEU A 137 -8.88 0.86 -24.37
CA LEU A 137 -7.99 0.17 -23.44
C LEU A 137 -8.34 -1.33 -23.34
N THR A 138 -7.32 -2.18 -23.27
CA THR A 138 -7.48 -3.61 -22.97
C THR A 138 -8.01 -3.79 -21.56
N ASP A 139 -9.07 -4.59 -21.39
CA ASP A 139 -9.63 -4.97 -20.10
C ASP A 139 -8.60 -5.63 -19.19
N TYR A 140 -8.81 -5.50 -17.88
CA TYR A 140 -7.99 -6.26 -16.94
C TYR A 140 -8.59 -7.64 -16.71
N ILE A 141 -7.72 -8.63 -16.52
CA ILE A 141 -8.12 -9.99 -16.11
C ILE A 141 -7.56 -10.25 -14.72
N LEU A 142 -8.45 -10.31 -13.73
CA LEU A 142 -8.13 -10.56 -12.33
C LEU A 142 -8.31 -12.05 -12.02
N ASP A 143 -7.22 -12.73 -11.71
CA ASP A 143 -7.24 -14.13 -11.26
C ASP A 143 -6.74 -14.18 -9.82
N ILE A 144 -7.61 -14.53 -8.88
CA ILE A 144 -7.32 -14.50 -7.44
C ILE A 144 -7.82 -15.76 -6.76
N ASN A 145 -7.17 -16.13 -5.65
CA ASN A 145 -7.54 -17.25 -4.81
C ASN A 145 -7.46 -16.82 -3.35
N ILE A 146 -8.46 -17.21 -2.55
CA ILE A 146 -8.44 -16.99 -1.11
C ILE A 146 -7.86 -18.21 -0.39
N ASP A 147 -6.90 -17.98 0.49
CA ASP A 147 -6.41 -19.03 1.38
C ASP A 147 -7.50 -19.40 2.39
N THR A 148 -8.01 -20.63 2.29
CA THR A 148 -9.10 -21.14 3.15
C THR A 148 -8.60 -21.93 4.36
N GLN A 149 -7.30 -22.22 4.43
CA GLN A 149 -6.70 -23.11 5.44
C GLN A 149 -5.59 -22.41 6.25
N GLY A 150 -5.03 -21.32 5.73
CA GLY A 150 -3.97 -20.57 6.38
C GLY A 150 -4.42 -19.87 7.66
N SER A 151 -3.47 -19.69 8.58
CA SER A 151 -3.63 -18.85 9.77
C SER A 151 -3.70 -17.36 9.42
N LEU A 152 -3.14 -16.97 8.27
CA LEU A 152 -3.23 -15.64 7.70
C LEU A 152 -4.32 -15.63 6.64
N GLN A 153 -5.36 -14.84 6.87
CA GLN A 153 -6.41 -14.61 5.89
C GLN A 153 -5.87 -13.71 4.78
N ALA A 154 -5.52 -14.31 3.66
CA ALA A 154 -4.95 -13.64 2.51
C ALA A 154 -5.67 -14.04 1.21
N VAL A 155 -5.66 -13.11 0.26
CA VAL A 155 -6.07 -13.34 -1.13
C VAL A 155 -4.87 -13.04 -2.00
N LEU A 156 -4.45 -14.02 -2.79
CA LEU A 156 -3.29 -13.92 -3.67
C LEU A 156 -3.72 -14.16 -5.11
N GLY A 157 -2.97 -13.60 -6.06
CA GLY A 157 -3.27 -13.80 -7.47
C GLY A 157 -2.49 -12.88 -8.38
N SER A 158 -3.06 -12.61 -9.54
CA SER A 158 -2.47 -11.73 -10.55
C SER A 158 -3.52 -10.86 -11.25
N LEU A 159 -3.04 -9.73 -11.77
CA LEU A 159 -3.78 -8.85 -12.66
C LEU A 159 -3.08 -8.77 -14.01
N SER A 160 -3.73 -9.25 -15.05
CA SER A 160 -3.26 -9.16 -16.44
C SER A 160 -3.95 -8.01 -17.17
N GLY A 161 -3.46 -7.63 -18.35
CA GLY A 161 -4.00 -6.50 -19.14
C GLY A 161 -3.44 -5.13 -18.75
N VAL A 162 -2.51 -5.09 -17.78
CA VAL A 162 -1.75 -3.90 -17.37
C VAL A 162 -0.62 -3.51 -18.34
N GLY A 163 -0.46 -4.27 -19.43
CA GLY A 163 0.66 -4.15 -20.37
C GLY A 163 1.93 -4.84 -19.86
N GLY A 164 2.57 -5.63 -20.72
CA GLY A 164 3.76 -6.41 -20.32
C GLY A 164 3.43 -7.56 -19.36
N THR A 165 4.31 -7.81 -18.39
CA THR A 165 4.18 -8.86 -17.38
C THR A 165 2.97 -8.58 -16.47
N PRO A 166 2.14 -9.60 -16.14
CA PRO A 166 1.10 -9.45 -15.14
C PRO A 166 1.63 -8.90 -13.82
N SER A 167 0.78 -8.17 -13.12
CA SER A 167 1.08 -7.74 -11.74
C SER A 167 0.67 -8.82 -10.77
N ASP A 168 1.48 -9.01 -9.72
CA ASP A 168 1.08 -9.76 -8.54
C ASP A 168 0.01 -8.98 -7.78
N VAL A 169 -0.95 -9.72 -7.24
CA VAL A 169 -2.02 -9.23 -6.40
C VAL A 169 -1.89 -9.90 -5.04
N SER A 170 -1.71 -9.10 -3.98
CA SER A 170 -1.57 -9.60 -2.62
C SER A 170 -2.40 -8.74 -1.67
N LEU A 171 -3.47 -9.33 -1.14
CA LEU A 171 -4.36 -8.72 -0.16
C LEU A 171 -4.33 -9.48 1.16
N GLN A 172 -4.48 -8.74 2.25
CA GLN A 172 -4.65 -9.29 3.58
C GLN A 172 -5.94 -8.75 4.19
N ALA A 173 -6.57 -9.57 5.03
CA ALA A 173 -7.80 -9.19 5.71
C ALA A 173 -7.57 -8.05 6.70
N ASP A 174 -8.49 -7.10 6.75
CA ASP A 174 -8.71 -6.20 7.87
C ASP A 174 -9.40 -6.98 9.00
N PHE A 175 -8.62 -7.31 10.02
CA PHE A 175 -9.11 -8.04 11.18
C PHE A 175 -9.93 -7.20 12.16
N PHE A 176 -9.98 -5.88 11.99
CA PHE A 176 -10.56 -4.94 12.96
C PHE A 176 -11.99 -4.53 12.58
N ASN A 177 -12.33 -4.58 11.29
CA ASN A 177 -13.72 -4.44 10.85
C ASN A 177 -14.59 -5.69 11.11
N LEU A 178 -13.99 -6.79 11.59
CA LEU A 178 -14.74 -7.97 11.99
C LEU A 178 -15.29 -7.83 13.41
N GLY A 179 -16.58 -7.52 13.51
CA GLY A 179 -17.33 -7.63 14.77
C GLY A 179 -16.95 -6.63 15.87
N GLY A 180 -16.38 -5.47 15.52
CA GLY A 180 -15.98 -4.46 16.51
C GLY A 180 -14.67 -4.76 17.25
N ARG A 181 -13.84 -5.63 16.68
CA ARG A 181 -12.53 -6.00 17.21
C ARG A 181 -11.57 -4.82 17.15
N LEU A 182 -11.14 -4.33 18.31
CA LEU A 182 -10.19 -3.23 18.42
C LEU A 182 -8.77 -3.70 18.09
N ILE A 183 -7.94 -2.80 17.58
CA ILE A 183 -6.51 -3.03 17.45
C ILE A 183 -5.84 -3.07 18.83
N GLY A 184 -4.78 -3.88 18.98
CA GLY A 184 -3.93 -3.84 20.17
C GLY A 184 -3.47 -2.40 20.43
N SER A 185 -3.58 -1.95 21.68
CA SER A 185 -3.36 -0.54 22.05
C SER A 185 -1.99 0.02 21.64
N GLY A 186 -0.97 -0.84 21.46
CA GLY A 186 0.38 -0.46 21.07
C GLY A 186 0.52 0.22 19.70
N PHE A 187 -0.48 0.11 18.81
CA PHE A 187 -0.45 0.74 17.48
C PHE A 187 -1.39 1.94 17.34
N ILE A 188 -2.15 2.28 18.37
CA ILE A 188 -3.07 3.43 18.35
C ILE A 188 -2.26 4.68 18.67
N GLY A 189 -2.34 5.72 17.84
CA GLY A 189 -1.67 6.97 18.14
C GLY A 189 -1.35 7.82 16.94
N LYS A 190 -0.44 8.77 17.16
CA LYS A 190 0.15 9.62 16.13
C LYS A 190 1.59 9.20 15.92
N TYR A 191 2.06 9.33 14.68
CA TYR A 191 3.39 8.99 14.27
C TYR A 191 3.92 10.07 13.35
N THR A 192 5.24 10.22 13.35
CA THR A 192 5.99 10.92 12.32
C THR A 192 6.73 9.89 11.48
N MET A 193 6.90 10.17 10.20
CA MET A 193 7.52 9.26 9.26
C MET A 193 8.41 10.03 8.31
N ILE A 194 9.60 9.50 8.03
CA ILE A 194 10.49 9.95 6.98
C ILE A 194 10.44 8.99 5.79
N LEU A 195 10.72 9.53 4.61
CA LEU A 195 10.71 8.85 3.32
C LEU A 195 12.02 9.17 2.59
N GLU A 196 12.97 8.25 2.69
CA GLU A 196 14.32 8.42 2.19
C GLU A 196 14.49 7.72 0.85
N ALA A 197 14.65 8.50 -0.23
CA ALA A 197 14.82 7.95 -1.56
C ALA A 197 16.27 7.50 -1.78
N ASN A 198 16.46 6.35 -2.43
CA ASN A 198 17.78 5.91 -2.86
C ASN A 198 18.36 6.92 -3.84
N ALA A 199 19.62 7.29 -3.62
CA ALA A 199 20.30 8.25 -4.47
C ALA A 199 20.38 7.76 -5.93
N GLY A 200 20.15 8.69 -6.86
CA GLY A 200 20.23 8.43 -8.29
C GLY A 200 20.22 9.72 -9.09
N ALA A 201 20.51 9.64 -10.39
CA ALA A 201 20.40 10.78 -11.29
C ALA A 201 18.94 11.26 -11.37
N GLY A 202 18.71 12.56 -11.26
CA GLY A 202 17.37 13.17 -11.30
C GLY A 202 16.50 12.91 -10.06
N VAL A 203 16.93 12.04 -9.14
CA VAL A 203 16.22 11.79 -7.88
C VAL A 203 16.41 12.99 -6.94
N PRO A 204 15.33 13.58 -6.41
CA PRO A 204 15.38 14.67 -5.45
C PRO A 204 16.26 14.35 -4.24
N LYS A 205 17.11 15.31 -3.85
CA LYS A 205 17.84 15.23 -2.58
C LYS A 205 16.93 15.62 -1.42
N GLY A 206 17.31 15.22 -0.22
CA GLY A 206 16.55 15.49 0.99
C GLY A 206 15.59 14.38 1.35
N THR A 207 15.02 14.53 2.54
CA THR A 207 14.19 13.51 3.17
C THR A 207 12.72 13.89 3.07
N GLY A 208 11.90 13.03 2.45
CA GLY A 208 10.45 13.21 2.46
C GLY A 208 9.91 13.01 3.88
N TYR A 209 8.74 13.56 4.18
CA TYR A 209 8.16 13.43 5.51
C TYR A 209 6.65 13.23 5.46
N ALA A 210 6.11 12.65 6.52
CA ALA A 210 4.69 12.55 6.75
C ALA A 210 4.35 12.52 8.25
N THR A 211 3.10 12.89 8.55
CA THR A 211 2.44 12.56 9.81
C THR A 211 1.44 11.46 9.53
N VAL A 212 1.32 10.51 10.46
CA VAL A 212 0.39 9.38 10.37
C VAL A 212 -0.42 9.32 11.66
N SER A 213 -1.70 8.97 11.55
CA SER A 213 -2.55 8.67 12.70
C SER A 213 -3.21 7.32 12.52
N VAL A 214 -3.32 6.57 13.62
CA VAL A 214 -3.99 5.27 13.68
C VAL A 214 -5.08 5.33 14.73
N SER A 215 -6.31 5.08 14.32
CA SER A 215 -7.46 5.00 15.22
C SER A 215 -7.55 3.66 15.94
N ASN A 216 -8.42 3.56 16.95
CA ASN A 216 -8.74 2.30 17.63
C ASN A 216 -9.39 1.23 16.73
N LYS A 217 -9.85 1.62 15.54
CA LYS A 217 -10.38 0.71 14.49
C LYS A 217 -9.33 0.35 13.44
N GLY A 218 -8.05 0.68 13.67
CA GLY A 218 -6.97 0.43 12.71
C GLY A 218 -7.03 1.29 11.45
N ILE A 219 -7.89 2.32 11.39
CA ILE A 219 -7.92 3.28 10.28
C ILE A 219 -6.66 4.15 10.34
N ILE A 220 -5.97 4.23 9.20
CA ILE A 220 -4.75 5.01 8.99
C ILE A 220 -5.11 6.28 8.22
N THR A 221 -4.62 7.42 8.68
CA THR A 221 -4.60 8.66 7.89
C THR A 221 -3.16 9.18 7.84
N MET A 222 -2.63 9.35 6.63
CA MET A 222 -1.30 9.88 6.38
C MET A 222 -1.39 11.17 5.54
N ALA A 223 -0.58 12.16 5.90
CA ALA A 223 -0.36 13.37 5.13
C ALA A 223 1.10 13.85 5.23
N GLY A 224 1.68 14.24 4.11
CA GLY A 224 3.10 14.59 4.02
C GLY A 224 3.50 15.18 2.68
N LYS A 225 4.82 15.27 2.45
CA LYS A 225 5.40 15.68 1.16
C LYS A 225 6.67 14.90 0.84
N LEU A 226 6.89 14.67 -0.45
CA LEU A 226 8.18 14.20 -0.97
C LEU A 226 9.10 15.39 -1.29
N PRO A 227 10.42 15.18 -1.45
CA PRO A 227 11.38 16.27 -1.65
C PRO A 227 11.25 17.02 -2.99
N ASN A 228 10.38 16.60 -3.90
CA ASN A 228 9.98 17.41 -5.05
C ASN A 228 8.76 18.33 -4.78
N ASP A 229 8.46 18.58 -3.50
CA ASP A 229 7.35 19.38 -2.99
C ASP A 229 5.92 18.86 -3.30
N ILE A 230 5.81 17.67 -3.90
CA ILE A 230 4.50 17.04 -4.13
C ILE A 230 3.90 16.55 -2.81
N ALA A 231 2.61 16.83 -2.61
CA ALA A 231 1.86 16.32 -1.47
C ALA A 231 1.58 14.83 -1.62
N ILE A 232 1.67 14.12 -0.50
CA ILE A 232 1.25 12.73 -0.39
C ILE A 232 0.19 12.63 0.71
N THR A 233 -0.93 11.99 0.40
CA THR A 233 -2.00 11.73 1.36
C THR A 233 -2.58 10.36 1.11
N GLN A 234 -2.89 9.62 2.16
CA GLN A 234 -3.59 8.35 2.04
C GLN A 234 -4.50 8.12 3.26
N GLY A 235 -5.74 7.69 2.99
CA GLY A 235 -6.55 6.97 3.96
C GLY A 235 -6.43 5.48 3.70
N SER A 236 -6.15 4.68 4.74
CA SER A 236 -6.02 3.23 4.62
C SER A 236 -6.45 2.52 5.91
N GLN A 237 -6.19 1.23 6.01
CA GLN A 237 -6.41 0.44 7.22
C GLN A 237 -5.24 -0.49 7.45
N ILE A 238 -4.99 -0.82 8.71
CA ILE A 238 -4.09 -1.90 9.07
C ILE A 238 -4.76 -3.22 8.68
N VAL A 239 -4.06 -4.02 7.89
CA VAL A 239 -4.46 -5.36 7.46
C VAL A 239 -3.46 -6.38 7.96
N GLY A 240 -3.88 -7.65 7.99
CA GLY A 240 -2.99 -8.74 8.35
C GLY A 240 -2.34 -8.53 9.74
N PRO A 241 -1.12 -9.04 9.93
CA PRO A 241 -0.32 -8.75 11.11
C PRO A 241 0.38 -7.38 10.95
N ASN A 242 -0.35 -6.30 11.24
CA ASN A 242 0.18 -4.93 11.35
C ASN A 242 0.69 -4.32 10.04
N VAL A 243 0.20 -4.80 8.89
CA VAL A 243 0.64 -4.35 7.56
C VAL A 243 -0.21 -3.16 7.10
N TRP A 244 0.43 -2.22 6.42
CA TRP A 244 -0.19 -1.10 5.73
C TRP A 244 0.26 -1.07 4.26
N PRO A 245 -0.63 -1.45 3.32
CA PRO A 245 -0.45 -1.24 1.89
C PRO A 245 -0.46 0.26 1.57
N LEU A 246 0.72 0.82 1.28
CA LEU A 246 0.86 2.22 0.94
C LEU A 246 0.79 2.38 -0.58
N PHE A 247 -0.16 3.17 -1.06
CA PHE A 247 -0.28 3.58 -2.46
C PHE A 247 -0.79 5.01 -2.54
N VAL A 248 -0.05 5.85 -3.26
CA VAL A 248 -0.44 7.23 -3.59
C VAL A 248 -0.21 7.43 -5.08
N ALA A 249 -1.26 7.78 -5.82
CA ALA A 249 -1.14 8.23 -7.19
C ALA A 249 -0.62 9.67 -7.21
N LEU A 250 0.43 9.94 -7.99
CA LEU A 250 1.13 11.23 -8.06
C LEU A 250 0.99 11.84 -9.45
N HIS A 251 1.27 13.14 -9.57
CA HIS A 251 1.37 13.84 -10.85
C HIS A 251 0.17 13.60 -11.78
N ALA A 252 -1.04 13.91 -11.32
CA ALA A 252 -2.28 13.65 -12.06
C ALA A 252 -2.40 12.18 -12.55
N ASN A 253 -1.98 11.24 -11.70
CA ASN A 253 -1.98 9.79 -11.94
C ASN A 253 -0.94 9.27 -12.93
N GLN A 254 0.09 10.07 -13.24
CA GLN A 254 1.21 9.69 -14.11
C GLN A 254 2.45 9.24 -13.33
N GLY A 255 2.42 9.32 -12.00
CA GLY A 255 3.43 8.77 -11.10
C GLY A 255 2.79 8.05 -9.92
N PHE A 256 3.62 7.48 -9.05
CA PHE A 256 3.16 6.74 -7.88
C PHE A 256 4.20 6.72 -6.77
N LEU A 257 3.74 6.59 -5.54
CA LEU A 257 4.52 6.09 -4.40
C LEU A 257 3.80 4.84 -3.89
N ALA A 258 4.45 3.69 -3.91
CA ALA A 258 3.79 2.43 -3.56
C ALA A 258 4.73 1.44 -2.89
N GLY A 259 4.21 0.65 -1.96
CA GLY A 259 4.95 -0.45 -1.34
C GLY A 259 4.38 -0.90 -0.01
N SER A 260 4.96 -1.96 0.54
CA SER A 260 4.50 -2.53 1.79
C SER A 260 5.16 -1.82 2.97
N THR A 261 4.33 -1.40 3.92
CA THR A 261 4.79 -0.87 5.22
C THR A 261 4.19 -1.71 6.34
N ALA A 262 4.80 -1.66 7.51
CA ALA A 262 4.31 -2.35 8.70
C ALA A 262 4.55 -1.51 9.95
N PHE A 263 3.62 -1.63 10.90
CA PHE A 263 3.81 -1.12 12.24
C PHE A 263 4.63 -2.13 13.06
N VAL A 264 5.68 -1.63 13.71
CA VAL A 264 6.65 -2.43 14.46
C VAL A 264 6.87 -1.84 15.85
N ASN A 265 7.58 -2.58 16.70
CA ASN A 265 8.01 -2.10 18.00
C ASN A 265 9.48 -2.51 18.20
N GLN A 266 10.40 -1.72 17.62
CA GLN A 266 11.84 -2.03 17.59
C GLN A 266 12.67 -0.81 17.99
N GLY A 267 12.94 -0.67 19.29
CA GLY A 267 13.95 0.29 19.77
C GLY A 267 13.74 1.75 19.36
N GLY A 268 12.49 2.22 19.31
CA GLY A 268 12.11 3.57 18.87
C GLY A 268 11.56 3.64 17.43
N LEU A 269 11.86 2.65 16.60
CA LEU A 269 11.23 2.46 15.30
C LEU A 269 9.81 1.88 15.48
N ALA A 270 8.83 2.56 14.89
CA ALA A 270 7.41 2.24 15.01
C ALA A 270 6.74 1.94 13.65
N ILE A 271 7.33 2.40 12.55
CA ILE A 271 6.92 2.07 11.18
C ILE A 271 8.18 1.73 10.40
N GLN A 272 8.11 0.68 9.59
CA GLN A 272 9.14 0.36 8.60
C GLN A 272 8.49 -0.02 7.27
N GLY A 273 9.15 0.23 6.15
CA GLY A 273 8.67 -0.20 4.85
C GLY A 273 9.62 0.05 3.71
N SER A 274 9.44 -0.72 2.64
CA SER A 274 10.15 -0.53 1.38
C SER A 274 9.15 -0.16 0.29
N LEU A 275 9.37 1.00 -0.29
CA LEU A 275 8.50 1.60 -1.29
C LEU A 275 9.27 1.82 -2.59
N VAL A 276 8.52 2.09 -3.66
CA VAL A 276 9.02 2.58 -4.94
C VAL A 276 8.31 3.88 -5.26
N TRP A 277 9.11 4.87 -5.66
CA TRP A 277 8.64 6.15 -6.16
C TRP A 277 8.93 6.26 -7.65
N GLY A 278 7.87 6.28 -8.46
CA GLY A 278 7.92 6.59 -9.88
C GLY A 278 7.43 8.01 -10.14
N LYS A 279 8.26 8.81 -10.81
CA LYS A 279 7.93 10.16 -11.24
C LYS A 279 8.00 10.24 -12.78
N PRO A 280 6.97 10.80 -13.45
CA PRO A 280 7.02 11.03 -14.89
C PRO A 280 7.85 12.28 -15.25
N LEU A 281 8.16 12.43 -16.53
CA LEU A 281 8.73 13.66 -17.07
C LEU A 281 7.71 14.80 -16.91
N THR A 282 8.18 15.98 -16.50
CA THR A 282 7.34 17.15 -16.29
C THR A 282 7.95 18.38 -16.95
N ASN A 283 7.11 19.33 -17.37
CA ASN A 283 7.56 20.58 -18.02
C ASN A 283 8.05 21.67 -17.03
N GLY A 284 8.06 21.40 -15.73
CA GLY A 284 8.47 22.36 -14.70
C GLY A 284 10.00 22.46 -14.57
N SER A 285 10.50 23.56 -14.01
CA SER A 285 11.95 23.76 -13.79
C SER A 285 12.51 23.04 -12.56
N PHE A 286 11.65 22.61 -11.63
CA PHE A 286 12.02 21.93 -10.40
C PHE A 286 11.83 20.42 -10.57
N HIS A 287 12.94 19.67 -10.59
CA HIS A 287 12.97 18.23 -10.90
C HIS A 287 12.18 17.82 -12.16
N PRO A 288 12.51 18.35 -13.36
CA PRO A 288 11.79 18.04 -14.60
C PRO A 288 11.84 16.56 -14.98
N ALA A 289 13.01 15.94 -14.84
CA ALA A 289 13.30 14.59 -15.29
C ALA A 289 12.34 13.55 -14.69
N ASP A 290 12.09 12.49 -15.46
CA ASP A 290 11.51 11.25 -14.95
C ASP A 290 12.56 10.46 -14.15
N PHE A 291 12.07 9.66 -13.21
CA PHE A 291 12.90 8.69 -12.51
C PHE A 291 12.03 7.63 -11.86
N LYS A 292 12.69 6.53 -11.47
CA LYS A 292 12.12 5.52 -10.58
C LYS A 292 13.17 5.10 -9.57
N THR A 293 12.84 5.15 -8.29
CA THR A 293 13.78 4.83 -7.22
C THR A 293 13.10 4.10 -6.06
N GLY A 294 13.88 3.34 -5.30
CA GLY A 294 13.44 2.78 -4.02
C GLY A 294 13.36 3.87 -2.97
N VAL A 295 12.44 3.73 -2.03
CA VAL A 295 12.26 4.64 -0.89
C VAL A 295 12.15 3.82 0.39
N ASN A 296 13.00 4.11 1.36
CA ASN A 296 12.90 3.56 2.71
C ASN A 296 11.92 4.42 3.52
N ALA A 297 10.95 3.77 4.16
CA ALA A 297 9.98 4.43 5.03
C ALA A 297 10.27 4.06 6.47
N GLU A 298 10.55 5.05 7.32
CA GLU A 298 10.80 4.85 8.74
C GLU A 298 9.94 5.80 9.55
N GLY A 299 9.32 5.31 10.61
CA GLY A 299 8.48 6.14 11.48
C GLY A 299 8.74 5.95 12.95
N SER A 300 8.43 6.99 13.70
CA SER A 300 8.47 7.02 15.16
C SER A 300 7.06 7.24 15.70
N LEU A 301 6.73 6.61 16.82
CA LEU A 301 5.59 7.05 17.63
C LEU A 301 5.84 8.52 18.01
N TYR A 302 4.80 9.34 17.91
CA TYR A 302 4.85 10.75 18.27
C TYR A 302 3.95 11.03 19.47
N LEU A 303 4.58 11.38 20.59
CA LEU A 303 3.93 11.85 21.79
C LEU A 303 4.13 13.36 21.89
N ALA A 304 3.03 14.10 21.83
CA ALA A 304 3.08 15.54 22.05
C ALA A 304 3.69 15.82 23.43
N PRO A 305 4.72 16.69 23.52
CA PRO A 305 5.39 16.96 24.77
C PRO A 305 4.43 17.59 25.78
N LEU A 306 4.56 17.19 27.04
CA LEU A 306 3.91 17.90 28.15
C LEU A 306 4.53 19.29 28.32
N ALA A 307 3.80 20.19 28.98
CA ALA A 307 4.31 21.52 29.30
C ALA A 307 5.64 21.42 30.08
N GLY A 308 6.66 22.14 29.61
CA GLY A 308 8.01 22.14 30.21
C GLY A 308 8.89 20.95 29.83
N GLN A 309 8.42 20.03 28.98
CA GLN A 309 9.22 18.91 28.46
C GLN A 309 9.61 19.16 27.00
N ARG A 310 10.83 18.79 26.63
CA ARG A 310 11.29 18.87 25.24
C ARG A 310 10.68 17.74 24.41
N ALA A 311 10.37 18.03 23.15
CA ALA A 311 9.88 17.04 22.19
C ALA A 311 10.98 16.07 21.75
N LEU A 312 12.25 16.49 21.79
CA LEU A 312 13.43 15.64 21.60
C LEU A 312 14.31 15.70 22.84
N ASN A 313 14.82 14.55 23.27
CA ASN A 313 15.67 14.44 24.44
C ASN A 313 17.13 14.84 24.14
N PHE A 314 17.34 16.08 23.70
CA PHE A 314 18.67 16.65 23.49
C PHE A 314 19.36 16.99 24.82
N PRO A 315 20.71 17.05 24.86
CA PRO A 315 21.48 17.43 26.04
C PRO A 315 20.98 18.71 26.72
N ALA A 316 21.14 18.82 28.04
CA ALA A 316 20.66 19.97 28.79
C ALA A 316 21.42 21.27 28.46
N THR A 317 22.70 21.16 28.08
CA THR A 317 23.61 22.28 27.78
C THR A 317 23.29 22.92 26.45
N SER A 318 23.28 24.26 26.39
CA SER A 318 23.06 25.04 25.17
C SER A 318 24.39 25.46 24.54
N PRO A 319 24.58 25.36 23.21
CA PRO A 319 23.68 24.75 22.24
C PRO A 319 23.56 23.23 22.42
N ASN A 320 22.37 22.68 22.19
CA ASN A 320 22.07 21.26 22.42
C ASN A 320 21.85 20.45 21.15
N ALA A 321 21.88 21.12 20.00
CA ALA A 321 21.69 20.50 18.70
C ALA A 321 22.44 21.27 17.61
N GLN A 322 22.58 20.63 16.46
CA GLN A 322 23.15 21.22 15.26
C GLN A 322 22.17 21.07 14.11
N PHE A 323 21.85 22.18 13.46
CA PHE A 323 21.16 22.22 12.18
C PHE A 323 22.18 22.06 11.05
N ASN A 324 21.93 21.12 10.14
CA ASN A 324 22.72 20.87 8.95
C ASN A 324 21.84 21.00 7.71
N ALA A 325 22.34 21.64 6.66
CA ALA A 325 21.69 21.71 5.37
C ALA A 325 22.69 21.54 4.23
N GLU A 326 22.34 20.73 3.22
CA GLU A 326 23.18 20.40 2.09
C GLU A 326 22.37 20.20 0.79
N PHE A 327 23.06 20.18 -0.35
CA PHE A 327 22.47 20.12 -1.70
C PHE A 327 21.51 21.29 -1.99
N GLY A 328 20.48 21.11 -2.83
CA GLY A 328 19.45 22.13 -3.03
C GLY A 328 19.95 23.45 -3.63
N ASN A 329 20.95 23.37 -4.51
CA ASN A 329 21.67 24.53 -5.06
C ASN A 329 22.42 25.40 -4.03
N LEU A 330 22.84 24.83 -2.89
CA LEU A 330 23.75 25.51 -1.97
C LEU A 330 25.19 25.50 -2.52
N LEU A 331 25.92 26.61 -2.32
CA LEU A 331 27.34 26.71 -2.69
C LEU A 331 28.26 25.88 -1.77
N ALA A 332 27.86 25.73 -0.51
CA ALA A 332 28.51 24.91 0.50
C ALA A 332 27.47 24.47 1.55
N PRO A 333 27.70 23.35 2.26
CA PRO A 333 26.85 22.95 3.38
C PRO A 333 26.78 24.04 4.45
N ILE A 334 25.61 24.18 5.08
CA ILE A 334 25.37 25.13 6.17
C ILE A 334 25.21 24.36 7.46
N MET A 335 26.02 24.71 8.46
CA MET A 335 25.94 24.19 9.81
C MET A 335 25.68 25.33 10.80
N LYS A 336 24.71 25.15 11.70
CA LYS A 336 24.37 26.13 12.73
C LYS A 336 24.10 25.44 14.06
N ASN A 337 24.71 25.94 15.13
CA ASN A 337 24.37 25.53 16.48
C ASN A 337 22.97 26.04 16.83
N VAL A 338 22.13 25.15 17.34
CA VAL A 338 20.75 25.44 17.73
C VAL A 338 20.47 24.91 19.14
N THR A 339 19.50 25.52 19.79
CA THR A 339 19.00 25.09 21.10
C THR A 339 17.51 24.87 21.00
N LEU A 340 17.05 23.64 21.24
CA LEU A 340 15.66 23.36 21.55
C LEU A 340 15.44 23.53 23.05
N ASP A 341 14.67 24.53 23.46
CA ASP A 341 14.36 24.76 24.87
C ASP A 341 13.18 23.89 25.37
N THR A 342 12.89 23.95 26.67
CA THR A 342 11.77 23.22 27.30
C THR A 342 10.39 23.75 26.93
N ALA A 343 10.32 24.91 26.28
CA ALA A 343 9.10 25.44 25.67
C ALA A 343 8.95 24.98 24.20
N ASN A 344 9.81 24.06 23.74
CA ASN A 344 9.83 23.55 22.37
C ASN A 344 10.10 24.62 21.31
N LYS A 345 10.82 25.68 21.69
CA LYS A 345 11.25 26.73 20.79
C LYS A 345 12.71 26.51 20.40
N PHE A 346 12.96 26.59 19.10
CA PHE A 346 14.32 26.64 18.57
C PHE A 346 14.89 28.06 18.69
N THR A 347 16.10 28.16 19.22
CA THR A 347 16.88 29.40 19.28
C THR A 347 18.29 29.16 18.76
N THR A 348 18.97 30.20 18.30
CA THR A 348 20.33 30.12 17.79
C THR A 348 21.22 31.12 18.53
N PRO A 349 22.42 30.75 19.02
CA PRO A 349 23.23 31.63 19.86
C PRO A 349 23.87 32.85 19.17
N VAL A 350 24.11 32.83 17.85
CA VAL A 350 24.81 33.90 17.10
C VAL A 350 24.06 34.21 15.79
N ASP A 351 23.66 35.48 15.59
CA ASP A 351 22.93 36.05 14.43
C ASP A 351 21.67 35.30 13.95
N ALA A 352 20.72 35.22 14.88
CA ALA A 352 19.46 34.47 14.84
C ALA A 352 18.38 34.93 13.84
N ASN A 353 18.66 35.86 12.94
CA ASN A 353 17.68 36.28 11.93
C ASN A 353 17.79 35.48 10.62
N SER A 354 18.88 34.72 10.46
CA SER A 354 19.17 33.99 9.23
C SER A 354 18.66 32.54 9.22
N LEU A 355 18.44 31.91 10.38
CA LEU A 355 17.80 30.59 10.53
C LEU A 355 16.60 30.74 11.46
N LYS A 356 15.41 30.38 10.97
CA LYS A 356 14.17 30.34 11.74
C LYS A 356 13.61 28.94 11.67
N LEU A 357 13.36 28.34 12.82
CA LEU A 357 12.79 27.00 12.95
C LEU A 357 11.57 27.07 13.85
N THR A 358 10.52 26.32 13.50
CA THR A 358 9.28 26.20 14.25
C THR A 358 8.92 24.74 14.36
N LEU A 359 8.64 24.31 15.59
CA LEU A 359 8.08 22.99 15.88
C LEU A 359 6.58 23.12 16.18
N THR A 360 5.77 22.36 15.44
CA THR A 360 4.36 22.17 15.78
C THR A 360 4.24 21.05 16.80
N GLY A 361 4.22 21.39 18.09
CA GLY A 361 4.23 20.39 19.19
C GLY A 361 3.05 19.41 19.21
N ALA A 362 1.96 19.69 18.50
CA ALA A 362 0.81 18.77 18.42
C ALA A 362 1.00 17.62 17.38
N THR A 363 1.94 17.77 16.46
CA THR A 363 2.11 16.89 15.30
C THR A 363 3.55 16.47 15.03
N GLY A 364 4.54 17.13 15.63
CA GLY A 364 5.95 16.86 15.38
C GLY A 364 6.47 17.44 14.06
N LEU A 365 5.67 18.25 13.37
CA LEU A 365 6.11 18.92 12.15
C LEU A 365 7.13 20.01 12.46
N VAL A 366 8.22 20.01 11.71
CA VAL A 366 9.23 21.08 11.73
C VAL A 366 9.10 21.88 10.45
N SER A 367 9.05 23.20 10.57
CA SER A 367 9.11 24.12 9.44
C SER A 367 10.08 25.24 9.72
N GLY A 368 10.49 25.94 8.68
CA GLY A 368 11.42 27.03 8.87
C GLY A 368 11.90 27.69 7.60
N SER A 369 12.90 28.53 7.77
CA SER A 369 13.60 29.18 6.68
C SER A 369 15.05 29.45 7.05
N PHE A 370 15.93 29.45 6.07
CA PHE A 370 17.29 29.92 6.25
C PHE A 370 17.80 30.74 5.06
N LYS A 371 18.79 31.59 5.29
CA LYS A 371 19.54 32.27 4.21
C LYS A 371 20.53 31.29 3.58
N ALA A 372 20.32 30.94 2.32
CA ALA A 372 21.25 30.12 1.52
C ALA A 372 22.46 30.93 1.04
N ASP A 373 22.27 32.22 0.81
CA ASP A 373 23.29 33.22 0.52
C ASP A 373 22.80 34.60 1.01
N ALA A 374 23.50 35.69 0.69
CA ALA A 374 23.12 37.04 1.11
C ALA A 374 21.69 37.43 0.69
N ASN A 375 21.25 36.99 -0.49
CA ASN A 375 20.02 37.43 -1.12
C ASN A 375 18.92 36.35 -1.09
N THR A 376 19.29 35.07 -1.06
CA THR A 376 18.35 33.95 -1.19
C THR A 376 17.94 33.39 0.17
N THR A 377 16.64 33.37 0.45
CA THR A 377 16.06 32.64 1.58
C THR A 377 15.39 31.36 1.07
N ARG A 378 15.66 30.24 1.72
CA ARG A 378 15.07 28.92 1.45
C ARG A 378 14.12 28.55 2.57
N THR A 379 13.02 27.90 2.24
CA THR A 379 12.08 27.35 3.22
C THR A 379 12.26 25.85 3.36
N LEU A 380 12.15 25.34 4.58
CA LEU A 380 12.31 23.92 4.90
C LEU A 380 11.07 23.35 5.57
N LYS A 381 10.85 22.05 5.40
CA LYS A 381 9.77 21.28 6.04
C LYS A 381 10.22 19.85 6.31
N GLY A 382 9.86 19.33 7.47
CA GLY A 382 10.22 17.99 7.91
C GLY A 382 9.45 17.57 9.15
N VAL A 383 9.95 16.54 9.81
CA VAL A 383 9.37 15.98 11.04
C VAL A 383 10.45 15.69 12.07
N LEU A 384 10.05 15.66 13.34
CA LEU A 384 10.82 15.03 14.41
C LEU A 384 10.73 13.50 14.31
N MET A 385 11.81 12.82 14.64
CA MET A 385 11.90 11.38 14.83
C MET A 385 12.25 11.14 16.31
N GLN A 386 11.22 11.01 17.17
CA GLN A 386 11.41 10.94 18.62
C GLN A 386 12.17 9.68 19.05
N GLY A 387 11.87 8.53 18.45
CA GLY A 387 12.52 7.26 18.74
C GLY A 387 14.02 7.27 18.45
N GLN A 388 14.43 8.02 17.43
CA GLN A 388 15.81 8.15 16.98
C GLN A 388 16.49 9.45 17.44
N THR A 389 15.74 10.35 18.10
CA THR A 389 16.21 11.63 18.63
C THR A 389 16.83 12.58 17.59
N PHE A 390 16.14 12.82 16.47
CA PHE A 390 16.55 13.83 15.49
C PHE A 390 15.35 14.50 14.80
N ALA A 391 15.60 15.48 13.94
CA ALA A 391 14.63 15.97 12.96
C ALA A 391 15.23 15.91 11.55
N ALA A 392 14.42 15.59 10.55
CA ALA A 392 14.86 15.60 9.15
C ALA A 392 13.75 16.03 8.21
N GLY A 393 14.14 16.46 7.03
CA GLY A 393 13.23 16.83 5.96
C GLY A 393 13.97 17.35 4.74
N TYR A 394 13.34 18.27 4.01
CA TYR A 394 13.97 18.90 2.86
C TYR A 394 13.68 20.40 2.80
N PHE A 395 14.42 21.10 1.95
CA PHE A 395 14.14 22.45 1.50
C PHE A 395 14.18 22.51 -0.03
N THR A 396 13.59 23.55 -0.62
CA THR A 396 13.51 23.71 -2.08
C THR A 396 14.55 24.71 -2.61
N GLY A 397 15.44 24.23 -3.48
CA GLY A 397 16.34 25.04 -4.29
C GLY A 397 15.65 25.68 -5.50
N SER A 398 16.44 26.17 -6.46
CA SER A 398 15.91 26.70 -7.73
C SER A 398 15.54 25.60 -8.72
N THR A 399 16.31 24.51 -8.76
CA THR A 399 16.12 23.40 -9.72
C THR A 399 16.06 22.04 -9.03
N GLU A 400 16.62 21.93 -7.82
CA GLU A 400 16.63 20.71 -7.01
C GLU A 400 16.31 21.01 -5.55
N SER A 401 15.94 19.98 -4.80
CA SER A 401 15.78 20.04 -3.35
C SER A 401 17.09 19.79 -2.64
N GLY A 402 17.17 20.19 -1.38
CA GLY A 402 18.27 19.87 -0.48
C GLY A 402 17.78 19.21 0.80
N ASP A 403 18.68 18.53 1.49
CA ASP A 403 18.39 17.89 2.77
C ASP A 403 18.60 18.86 3.92
N PHE A 404 17.80 18.72 4.98
CA PHE A 404 18.21 19.25 6.27
C PHE A 404 18.01 18.21 7.37
N SER A 405 18.88 18.30 8.37
CA SER A 405 18.74 17.56 9.62
C SER A 405 18.99 18.46 10.84
N ILE A 406 18.41 18.06 11.97
CA ILE A 406 18.72 18.60 13.28
C ILE A 406 19.11 17.41 14.16
N LEU A 407 20.39 17.34 14.49
CA LEU A 407 20.97 16.26 15.28
C LEU A 407 21.31 16.78 16.68
N PRO A 408 21.36 15.91 17.71
CA PRO A 408 21.92 16.28 19.00
C PRO A 408 23.35 16.83 18.82
N SER A 409 23.73 17.82 19.63
CA SER A 409 25.13 18.26 19.65
C SER A 409 26.02 17.06 20.04
N PRO A 410 27.19 16.90 19.40
CA PRO A 410 28.18 15.89 19.78
C PRO A 410 28.54 15.90 21.27
#